data_AF-A0A1B6F8B3-F1
#
_entry.id   AF-A0A1B6F8B3-F1
#
_cell.length_a   1.000
_cell.length_b   1.000
_cell.length_c   1.000
_cell.angle_alpha   90.00
_cell.angle_beta   90.00
_cell.angle_gamma   90.00
#
_symmetry.space_group_name_H-M   'P 1'
#
loop_
_entity.id
_entity.type
_entity.pdbx_description
1 polymer ?
#
loop_
_entity_poly.entity_id
_entity_poly.type
_entity_poly.pdbx_seq_one_letter_code
_entity_poly.pdbx_strand_id
1 'polypeptide(L)'
;YSPEIRAEIGKYAAEHGSIKACQHFAKILGHDVPESTARGLKEKYLMKKKHCQVTSLGYSQRGRPLRLGKYDEIVQECLKELVRSEKFNIQNYTVSSVLYI
;
A
#
# COMPACT_ATOMS: atom_id res chain seq x y z
N TYR A 1 4.66 -5.77 -13.09
CA TYR A 1 6.05 -5.30 -13.05
C TYR A 1 6.61 -5.55 -11.66
N SER A 2 7.72 -6.27 -11.54
CA SER A 2 8.42 -6.37 -10.25
C SER A 2 8.92 -4.99 -9.80
N PRO A 3 9.19 -4.78 -8.50
CA PRO A 3 9.67 -3.49 -7.98
C PRO A 3 10.93 -2.98 -8.68
N GLU A 4 11.82 -3.87 -9.10
CA GLU A 4 13.09 -3.59 -9.76
C GLU A 4 12.84 -3.07 -11.18
N ILE A 5 12.02 -3.79 -11.97
CA ILE A 5 11.62 -3.36 -13.32
C ILE A 5 10.94 -1.99 -13.29
N ARG A 6 10.14 -1.71 -12.25
CA ARG A 6 9.50 -0.40 -12.08
C ARG A 6 10.52 0.71 -11.85
N ALA A 7 11.58 0.43 -11.09
CA ALA A 7 12.68 1.37 -10.91
C ALA A 7 13.44 1.60 -12.22
N GLU A 8 13.71 0.55 -13.00
CA GLU A 8 14.35 0.69 -14.31
C GLU A 8 13.51 1.48 -15.31
N ILE A 9 12.20 1.21 -15.40
CA ILE A 9 11.28 2.00 -16.23
C ILE A 9 11.31 3.47 -15.82
N GLY A 10 11.24 3.74 -14.51
CA GLY A 10 11.29 5.09 -13.97
C GLY A 10 12.62 5.81 -14.28
N LYS A 11 13.74 5.10 -14.18
CA LYS A 11 15.07 5.60 -14.53
C LYS A 11 15.16 5.94 -16.01
N TYR A 12 14.82 4.99 -16.88
CA TYR A 12 14.87 5.18 -18.33
C TYR A 12 13.94 6.30 -18.79
N ALA A 13 12.73 6.38 -18.24
CA ALA A 13 11.76 7.44 -18.54
C ALA A 13 12.24 8.82 -18.07
N ALA A 14 13.03 8.89 -16.99
CA ALA A 14 13.64 10.14 -16.53
C ALA A 14 14.74 10.64 -17.47
N GLU A 15 15.49 9.72 -18.09
CA GLU A 15 16.62 10.02 -18.98
C GLU A 15 16.20 10.25 -20.44
N HIS A 16 15.26 9.44 -20.95
CA HIS A 16 14.90 9.39 -22.37
C HIS A 16 13.47 9.85 -22.66
N GLY A 17 12.66 10.07 -21.62
CA GLY A 17 11.23 10.41 -21.73
C GLY A 17 10.30 9.20 -21.67
N SER A 18 9.04 9.45 -21.28
CA SER A 18 8.04 8.40 -21.02
C SER A 18 7.73 7.54 -22.24
N ILE A 19 7.57 8.15 -23.42
CA ILE A 19 7.20 7.44 -24.66
C ILE A 19 8.28 6.45 -25.09
N LYS A 20 9.56 6.86 -25.04
CA LYS A 20 10.68 5.97 -25.36
C LYS A 20 10.80 4.82 -24.36
N ALA A 21 10.51 5.08 -23.08
CA ALA A 21 10.43 4.04 -22.06
C ALA A 21 9.35 3.00 -22.39
N CYS A 22 8.14 3.44 -22.75
CA CYS A 22 7.06 2.54 -23.15
C CYS A 22 7.50 1.61 -24.28
N GLN A 23 8.05 2.17 -25.37
CA GLN A 23 8.50 1.38 -26.52
C GLN A 23 9.66 0.42 -26.19
N HIS A 24 10.60 0.85 -25.37
CA HIS A 24 11.74 0.03 -24.96
C HIS A 24 11.29 -1.17 -24.11
N PHE A 25 10.48 -0.90 -23.08
CA PHE A 25 10.03 -1.94 -22.16
C PHE A 25 8.91 -2.80 -22.72
N ALA A 26 8.13 -2.31 -23.70
CA ALA A 26 7.17 -3.14 -24.42
C ALA A 26 7.84 -4.31 -25.14
N LYS A 27 9.04 -4.09 -25.71
CA LYS A 27 9.84 -5.14 -26.36
C LYS A 27 10.42 -6.14 -25.35
N ILE A 28 10.86 -5.65 -24.19
CA ILE A 28 11.53 -6.47 -23.16
C ILE A 28 10.53 -7.32 -22.38
N LEU A 29 9.38 -6.74 -22.03
CA LEU A 29 8.37 -7.38 -21.19
C LEU A 29 7.38 -8.24 -21.98
N GLY A 30 7.40 -8.15 -23.31
CA GLY A 30 6.45 -8.85 -24.18
C GLY A 30 5.02 -8.31 -24.12
N HIS A 31 4.79 -7.19 -23.44
CA HIS A 31 3.50 -6.53 -23.33
C HIS A 31 3.68 -5.00 -23.19
N ASP A 32 2.70 -4.23 -23.63
CA ASP A 32 2.81 -2.78 -23.61
C ASP A 32 2.81 -2.20 -22.18
N VAL A 33 3.57 -1.11 -22.01
CA VAL A 33 3.60 -0.32 -20.79
C VAL A 33 2.89 0.99 -21.08
N PRO A 34 1.70 1.25 -20.48
CA PRO A 34 0.96 2.47 -20.73
C PRO A 34 1.80 3.71 -20.40
N GLU A 35 1.71 4.76 -21.23
CA GLU A 35 2.40 6.04 -21.00
C GLU A 35 2.14 6.60 -19.60
N SER A 36 0.89 6.52 -19.16
CA SER A 36 0.49 6.95 -17.81
C SER A 36 1.24 6.22 -16.70
N THR A 37 1.55 4.94 -16.92
CA THR A 37 2.34 4.13 -15.99
C THR A 37 3.80 4.54 -16.02
N ALA A 38 4.40 4.69 -17.20
CA ALA A 38 5.80 5.14 -17.34
C ALA A 38 6.00 6.53 -16.71
N ARG A 39 5.06 7.46 -16.93
CA ARG A 39 5.07 8.80 -16.32
C ARG A 39 4.94 8.74 -14.80
N GLY A 40 4.00 7.96 -14.28
CA GLY A 40 3.85 7.78 -12.83
C GLY A 40 5.08 7.12 -12.17
N LEU A 41 5.76 6.21 -12.87
CA LEU A 41 7.00 5.60 -12.41
C LEU A 41 8.18 6.59 -12.45
N LYS A 42 8.27 7.43 -13.49
CA LYS A 42 9.24 8.53 -13.58
C LYS A 42 9.12 9.49 -12.39
N GLU A 43 7.92 9.95 -12.09
CA GLU A 43 7.67 10.88 -10.97
C GLU A 43 8.14 10.27 -9.64
N LYS A 44 7.76 9.02 -9.37
CA LYS A 44 8.20 8.30 -8.16
C LYS A 44 9.70 8.09 -8.10
N TYR A 45 10.31 7.74 -9.24
CA TYR A 45 11.76 7.59 -9.34
C TYR A 45 12.47 8.91 -9.00
N LEU A 46 12.03 10.03 -9.59
CA LEU A 46 12.62 11.34 -9.35
C LEU A 46 12.45 11.81 -7.90
N MET A 47 11.29 11.57 -7.28
CA MET A 47 11.08 11.88 -5.87
C MET A 47 12.07 11.13 -4.98
N LYS A 48 12.27 9.83 -5.24
CA LYS A 48 13.13 8.98 -4.41
C LYS A 48 14.62 9.19 -4.72
N LYS A 49 14.97 9.52 -5.97
CA LYS A 49 16.34 9.85 -6.41
C LYS A 49 16.94 11.04 -5.67
N LYS A 50 16.11 11.99 -5.22
CA LYS A 50 16.57 13.13 -4.40
C LYS A 50 17.16 12.73 -3.06
N HIS A 51 16.77 11.56 -2.53
CA HIS A 51 17.14 11.11 -1.19
C HIS A 51 18.07 9.90 -1.21
N CYS A 52 17.99 9.02 -2.22
CA CYS A 52 18.83 7.83 -2.34
C CYS A 52 18.91 7.28 -3.77
N GLN A 53 19.88 6.39 -4.02
CA GLN A 53 19.91 5.59 -5.24
C GLN A 53 18.69 4.64 -5.25
N VAL A 54 17.87 4.74 -6.29
CA VAL A 54 16.61 4.01 -6.38
C VAL A 54 16.83 2.69 -7.12
N THR A 55 16.92 1.59 -6.38
CA THR A 55 17.04 0.23 -6.93
C THR A 55 15.70 -0.49 -7.07
N SER A 56 14.68 -0.08 -6.29
CA SER A 56 13.34 -0.67 -6.36
C SER A 56 12.22 0.36 -6.10
N LEU A 57 11.14 0.23 -6.87
CA LEU A 57 9.90 1.01 -6.75
C LEU A 57 8.72 0.09 -6.41
N GLY A 58 8.39 0.08 -5.11
CA GLY A 58 7.23 -0.63 -4.59
C GLY A 58 5.89 -0.14 -5.12
N TYR A 59 4.83 -0.87 -4.78
CA TYR A 59 3.46 -0.46 -5.06
C TYR A 59 3.08 0.73 -4.18
N SER A 60 2.31 1.66 -4.73
CA SER A 60 1.59 2.61 -3.88
C SER A 60 0.60 1.80 -3.05
N GLN A 61 0.39 2.18 -1.79
CA GLN A 61 -0.73 1.64 -1.04
C GLN A 61 -2.02 1.93 -1.83
N ARG A 62 -2.69 0.87 -2.27
CA ARG A 62 -3.97 0.91 -2.96
C ARG A 62 -5.04 0.45 -1.99
N GLY A 63 -6.18 1.12 -1.97
CA GLY A 63 -7.30 0.78 -1.09
C GLY A 63 -7.78 1.97 -0.26
N ARG A 64 -8.75 1.70 0.62
CA ARG A 64 -9.26 2.70 1.55
C ARG A 64 -8.11 3.17 2.45
N PRO A 65 -7.88 4.48 2.59
CA PRO A 65 -6.90 4.97 3.55
C PRO A 65 -7.21 4.42 4.95
N LEU A 66 -6.17 4.02 5.67
CA LEU A 66 -6.29 3.61 7.07
C LEU A 66 -6.89 4.77 7.86
N ARG A 67 -7.97 4.52 8.59
CA ARG A 67 -8.72 5.57 9.31
C ARG A 67 -7.91 6.10 10.50
N LEU A 68 -7.08 5.26 11.10
CA LEU A 68 -6.27 5.59 12.27
C LEU A 68 -4.76 5.61 12.01
N GLY A 69 -4.32 5.41 10.76
CA GLY A 69 -2.92 5.52 10.35
C GLY A 69 -2.01 4.59 11.17
N LYS A 70 -1.06 5.17 11.92
CA LYS A 70 -0.09 4.43 12.74
C LYS A 70 -0.71 3.63 13.90
N TYR A 71 -1.93 3.95 14.28
CA TYR A 71 -2.62 3.26 15.39
C TYR A 71 -3.45 2.07 14.92
N ASP A 72 -3.58 1.86 13.61
CA ASP A 72 -4.45 0.82 13.06
C ASP A 72 -4.01 -0.58 13.54
N GLU A 73 -2.69 -0.85 13.56
CA GLU A 73 -2.13 -2.11 14.07
C GLU A 73 -2.46 -2.35 15.55
N ILE A 74 -2.22 -1.34 16.39
CA ILE A 74 -2.47 -1.40 17.84
C ILE A 74 -3.97 -1.60 18.11
N VAL A 75 -4.84 -0.88 17.39
CA VAL A 75 -6.29 -1.00 17.54
C VAL A 75 -6.78 -2.37 17.09
N GLN A 76 -6.27 -2.90 15.97
CA GLN A 76 -6.63 -4.23 15.51
C GLN A 76 -6.20 -5.32 16.51
N GLU A 77 -5.02 -5.19 17.09
CA GLU A 77 -4.51 -6.13 18.11
C GLU A 77 -5.39 -6.09 19.37
N CYS A 78 -5.68 -4.90 19.88
CA CYS A 78 -6.58 -4.71 21.02
C CYS A 78 -7.98 -5.30 20.73
N LEU A 79 -8.55 -5.05 19.54
CA LEU A 79 -9.84 -5.63 19.15
C LEU A 79 -9.79 -7.16 19.08
N LYS A 80 -8.72 -7.75 18.55
CA LYS A 80 -8.54 -9.22 18.54
C LYS A 80 -8.47 -9.78 19.96
N GLU A 81 -7.77 -9.11 20.87
CA GLU A 81 -7.72 -9.51 22.29
C GLU A 81 -9.07 -9.40 22.98
N LEU A 82 -9.84 -8.34 22.69
CA LEU A 82 -11.19 -8.16 23.20
C LEU A 82 -12.14 -9.27 22.73
N VAL A 83 -12.08 -9.64 21.44
CA VAL A 83 -12.87 -10.75 20.88
C VAL A 83 -12.44 -12.09 21.48
N ARG A 84 -11.12 -12.33 21.63
CA ARG A 84 -10.56 -13.57 22.17
C ARG A 84 -10.83 -13.76 23.67
N SER A 85 -11.01 -12.66 24.41
CA SER A 85 -11.24 -12.71 25.86
C SER A 85 -12.72 -12.90 26.25
N GLU A 86 -13.63 -13.12 25.29
CA GLU A 86 -15.08 -13.28 25.50
C GLU A 86 -15.78 -12.16 26.31
N LYS A 87 -15.07 -11.04 26.56
CA LYS A 87 -15.59 -9.86 27.30
C LYS A 87 -16.68 -9.10 26.54
N PHE A 88 -17.02 -9.56 25.33
CA PHE A 88 -18.11 -9.06 24.50
C PHE A 88 -19.32 -10.01 24.48
N ASN A 89 -19.57 -10.75 25.57
CA ASN A 89 -20.80 -11.50 25.73
C ASN A 89 -21.87 -10.63 26.42
N ILE A 90 -22.64 -9.88 25.63
CA ILE A 90 -23.72 -8.97 26.07
C ILE A 90 -24.97 -9.76 26.54
N GLN A 91 -24.80 -10.96 27.10
CA GLN A 91 -25.91 -11.76 27.63
C GLN A 91 -25.94 -11.83 29.17
N ASN A 92 -24.98 -11.22 29.89
CA ASN A 92 -24.92 -11.33 31.36
C ASN A 92 -25.33 -10.07 32.14
N TYR A 93 -25.85 -9.03 31.48
CA TYR A 93 -26.31 -7.80 32.12
C TYR A 93 -27.84 -7.72 32.15
N THR A 94 -28.54 -8.70 32.75
CA THR A 94 -30.00 -8.55 32.99
C THR A 94 -30.59 -9.33 34.16
N VAL A 95 -29.81 -10.00 35.01
CA VAL A 95 -30.38 -10.78 36.14
C VAL A 95 -29.82 -10.45 37.52
N SER A 96 -29.19 -9.28 37.71
CA SER A 96 -28.76 -8.84 39.06
C SER A 96 -29.56 -7.64 39.60
N SER A 97 -30.80 -7.45 39.15
CA SER A 97 -31.68 -6.35 39.62
C SER A 97 -33.02 -6.80 40.20
N VAL A 98 -33.22 -8.09 40.50
CA VAL A 98 -34.46 -8.57 41.12
C VAL A 98 -34.16 -9.55 42.26
N LEU A 99 -33.58 -9.03 43.34
CA LEU A 99 -33.73 -9.65 44.67
C LEU A 99 -33.58 -8.57 45.75
N TYR A 100 -34.59 -7.71 45.85
CA TYR A 100 -34.80 -6.83 46.99
C TYR A 100 -36.31 -6.62 47.17
N ILE A 101 -37.01 -7.69 47.53
CA ILE A 101 -38.28 -7.66 48.28
C ILE A 101 -38.19 -8.77 49.32
#